data_AF-A0A059A3K3-F1
#
_entry.id   AF-A0A059A3K3-F1
#
_cell.length_a   1.000
_cell.length_b   1.000
_cell.length_c   1.000
_cell.angle_alpha   90.00
_cell.angle_beta   90.00
_cell.angle_gamma   90.00
#
_symmetry.space_group_name_H-M   'P 1'
#
loop_
_entity.id
_entity.type
_entity.pdbx_description
1 polymer ?
#
loop_
_entity_poly.entity_id
_entity_poly.type
_entity_poly.pdbx_seq_one_letter_code
_entity_poly.pdbx_strand_id
1 'polypeptide(L)'
;GYMAPEYAMHGYLTDKADIYSFGIVALEVVSGQSNTSSQKTEECFILLDWAHFLKERGNLIELVDPRLGSDFDKEEVLALIKVALMCTNVTPALRPLMSSVVSMLEGKVAVPVLDSAGAIMTEEKIEAMRKHFSGDEHQAVGENITKSMSIEGPGTGTASSVLLDTDYWHKRE
;
A
#
# COMPACT_ATOMS: atom_id res chain seq x y z
N GLY A 1 -4.04 -1.67 5.92
CA GLY A 1 -3.04 -1.97 6.97
C GLY A 1 -2.32 -3.28 6.67
N TYR A 2 -1.18 -3.56 7.31
CA TYR A 2 -0.36 -4.76 7.04
C TYR A 2 -0.75 -5.98 7.88
N MET A 3 -1.50 -5.77 8.96
CA MET A 3 -1.85 -6.83 9.89
C MET A 3 -2.87 -7.79 9.27
N ALA A 4 -2.60 -9.09 9.42
CA ALA A 4 -3.57 -10.12 9.08
C ALA A 4 -4.84 -9.99 9.94
N PRO A 5 -6.05 -10.27 9.42
CA PRO A 5 -7.29 -10.10 10.16
C PRO A 5 -7.31 -10.86 11.49
N GLU A 6 -6.84 -12.11 11.49
CA GLU A 6 -6.78 -12.94 12.69
C GLU A 6 -5.77 -12.43 13.73
N TYR A 7 -4.69 -11.80 13.28
CA TYR A 7 -3.73 -11.15 14.17
C TYR A 7 -4.31 -9.88 14.78
N ALA A 8 -4.96 -9.04 13.97
CA ALA A 8 -5.58 -7.81 14.45
C ALA A 8 -6.76 -8.07 15.40
N MET A 9 -7.55 -9.10 15.13
CA MET A 9 -8.76 -9.43 15.92
C MET A 9 -8.44 -10.24 17.19
N HIS A 10 -7.50 -11.19 17.11
CA HIS A 10 -7.27 -12.16 18.19
C HIS A 10 -5.84 -12.16 18.75
N GLY A 11 -4.91 -11.42 18.15
CA GLY A 11 -3.50 -11.39 18.57
C GLY A 11 -2.70 -12.64 18.19
N TYR A 12 -3.18 -13.45 17.24
CA TYR A 12 -2.55 -14.72 16.86
C TYR A 12 -1.31 -14.52 15.99
N LEU A 13 -0.14 -14.51 16.63
CA LEU A 13 1.16 -14.50 15.94
C LEU A 13 1.41 -15.86 15.28
N THR A 14 1.46 -15.88 13.95
CA THR A 14 1.66 -17.10 13.16
C THR A 14 2.45 -16.79 11.89
N ASP A 15 3.11 -17.78 11.32
CA ASP A 15 3.77 -17.67 10.00
C ASP A 15 2.77 -17.21 8.91
N LYS A 16 1.48 -17.55 9.06
CA LYS A 16 0.42 -17.13 8.14
C LYS A 16 0.13 -15.63 8.23
N ALA A 17 0.25 -15.03 9.41
CA ALA A 17 0.11 -13.59 9.57
C ALA A 17 1.27 -12.84 8.89
N ASP A 18 2.48 -13.39 8.94
CA ASP A 18 3.64 -12.84 8.23
C ASP A 18 3.47 -12.97 6.71
N ILE A 19 2.96 -14.10 6.22
CA ILE A 19 2.64 -14.29 4.79
C ILE A 19 1.62 -13.26 4.30
N TYR A 20 0.60 -12.96 5.11
CA TYR A 20 -0.37 -11.90 4.76
C TYR A 20 0.32 -10.54 4.60
N SER A 21 1.16 -10.19 5.58
CA SER A 21 1.90 -8.92 5.58
C SER A 21 2.83 -8.81 4.36
N PHE A 22 3.50 -9.91 3.99
CA PHE A 22 4.28 -10.01 2.75
C PHE A 22 3.43 -9.74 1.52
N GLY A 23 2.22 -10.31 1.44
CA GLY A 23 1.31 -10.08 0.32
C GLY A 23 0.96 -8.59 0.15
N ILE A 24 0.74 -7.87 1.25
CA ILE A 24 0.52 -6.42 1.21
C ILE A 24 1.75 -5.68 0.65
N VAL A 25 2.95 -6.00 1.14
CA VAL A 25 4.20 -5.38 0.65
C VAL A 25 4.44 -5.69 -0.83
N ALA A 26 4.12 -6.91 -1.29
CA ALA A 26 4.22 -7.27 -2.70
C ALA A 26 3.31 -6.41 -3.59
N LEU A 27 2.08 -6.09 -3.13
CA LEU A 27 1.21 -5.15 -3.85
C LEU A 27 1.79 -3.74 -3.87
N GLU A 28 2.38 -3.27 -2.77
CA GLU A 28 3.05 -1.95 -2.72
C GLU A 28 4.21 -1.86 -3.72
N VAL A 29 5.02 -2.92 -3.82
CA VAL A 29 6.11 -3.00 -4.79
C VAL A 29 5.59 -2.89 -6.22
N VAL A 30 4.52 -3.61 -6.56
CA VAL A 30 3.94 -3.58 -7.91
C VAL A 30 3.34 -2.21 -8.24
N SER A 31 2.62 -1.61 -7.30
CA SER A 31 1.90 -0.35 -7.49
C SER A 31 2.77 0.90 -7.34
N GLY A 32 3.95 0.75 -6.74
CA GLY A 32 4.82 1.87 -6.38
C GLY A 32 4.21 2.80 -5.31
N GLN A 33 3.17 2.34 -4.61
CA GLN A 33 2.37 3.15 -3.68
C GLN A 33 2.29 2.52 -2.30
N SER A 34 2.19 3.37 -1.28
CA SER A 34 1.98 2.90 0.08
C SER A 34 0.53 2.49 0.31
N ASN A 35 0.34 1.37 0.99
CA ASN A 35 -0.95 0.81 1.44
C ASN A 35 -1.75 1.76 2.35
N THR A 36 -1.10 2.78 2.92
CA THR A 36 -1.73 3.79 3.77
C THR A 36 -1.59 5.20 3.19
N SER A 37 -1.47 5.33 1.87
CA SER A 37 -1.55 6.60 1.17
C SER A 37 -2.87 7.29 1.54
N SER A 38 -2.85 8.14 2.56
CA SER A 38 -3.96 9.03 2.86
C SER A 38 -3.75 10.27 2.01
N GLN A 39 -4.18 10.21 0.74
CA GLN A 39 -4.48 11.47 0.06
C GLN A 39 -5.52 12.19 0.92
N LYS A 40 -5.44 13.53 0.97
CA LYS A 40 -6.22 14.42 1.86
C LYS A 40 -7.75 14.36 1.70
N THR A 41 -8.27 13.38 0.97
CA THR A 41 -9.69 13.08 0.82
C THR A 41 -10.16 12.23 2.01
N GLU A 42 -11.39 12.44 2.46
CA GLU A 42 -12.00 11.73 3.60
C GLU A 42 -12.13 10.20 3.40
N GLU A 43 -11.77 9.69 2.21
CA GLU A 43 -11.80 8.28 1.85
C GLU A 43 -10.39 7.65 1.93
N CYS A 44 -10.23 6.68 2.83
CA CYS A 44 -9.04 5.85 2.93
C CYS A 44 -9.22 4.60 2.06
N PHE A 45 -8.49 4.52 0.94
CA PHE A 45 -8.50 3.34 0.08
C PHE A 45 -7.36 2.41 0.44
N ILE A 46 -7.68 1.11 0.60
CA ILE A 46 -6.69 0.07 0.84
C ILE A 46 -6.31 -0.54 -0.51
N LEU A 47 -5.01 -0.67 -0.76
CA LEU A 47 -4.48 -1.20 -2.02
C LEU A 47 -5.00 -2.62 -2.34
N LEU A 48 -5.23 -3.42 -1.29
CA LEU A 48 -5.83 -4.74 -1.40
C LEU A 48 -7.24 -4.71 -2.01
N ASP A 49 -8.07 -3.73 -1.62
CA ASP A 49 -9.43 -3.60 -2.15
C ASP A 49 -9.38 -3.25 -3.65
N TRP A 50 -8.46 -2.37 -4.03
CA TRP A 50 -8.23 -2.02 -5.44
C TRP A 50 -7.73 -3.22 -6.26
N ALA A 51 -6.82 -4.02 -5.70
CA ALA A 51 -6.33 -5.24 -6.36
C ALA A 51 -7.45 -6.29 -6.55
N HIS A 52 -8.33 -6.48 -5.57
CA HIS A 52 -9.49 -7.35 -5.70
C HIS A 52 -10.46 -6.86 -6.78
N PHE A 53 -10.73 -5.57 -6.81
CA PHE A 53 -11.58 -4.97 -7.84
C PHE A 53 -11.00 -5.17 -9.27
N LEU A 54 -9.71 -4.92 -9.46
CA LEU A 54 -9.05 -5.15 -10.75
C LEU A 54 -9.02 -6.63 -11.14
N LYS A 55 -8.89 -7.53 -10.17
CA LYS A 55 -8.99 -8.99 -10.38
C LYS A 55 -10.36 -9.35 -10.96
N GLU A 56 -11.43 -8.82 -10.38
CA GLU A 56 -12.80 -9.09 -10.82
C GLU A 56 -13.08 -8.57 -12.24
N ARG A 57 -12.55 -7.40 -12.59
CA ARG A 57 -12.61 -6.87 -13.96
C ARG A 57 -11.66 -7.55 -14.95
N GLY A 58 -10.80 -8.45 -14.48
CA GLY A 58 -9.79 -9.12 -15.32
C GLY A 58 -8.68 -8.20 -15.81
N ASN A 59 -8.46 -7.07 -15.13
CA ASN A 59 -7.54 -6.00 -15.56
C ASN A 59 -6.45 -5.70 -14.51
N LEU A 60 -5.81 -6.74 -13.98
CA LEU A 60 -4.76 -6.62 -12.95
C LEU A 60 -3.58 -5.74 -13.37
N ILE A 61 -3.36 -5.54 -14.67
CA ILE A 61 -2.26 -4.71 -15.17
C ILE A 61 -2.41 -3.22 -14.80
N GLU A 62 -3.63 -2.76 -14.51
CA GLU A 62 -3.87 -1.38 -14.03
C GLU A 62 -3.34 -1.16 -12.60
N LEU A 63 -2.91 -2.21 -11.89
CA LEU A 63 -2.29 -2.09 -10.58
C LEU A 63 -0.82 -1.65 -10.67
N VAL A 64 -0.18 -1.82 -11.82
CA VAL A 64 1.26 -1.59 -11.99
C VAL A 64 1.59 -0.11 -11.91
N ASP A 65 2.69 0.23 -11.24
CA ASP A 65 3.20 1.59 -11.12
C ASP A 65 3.30 2.27 -12.51
N PRO A 66 2.51 3.34 -12.77
CA PRO A 66 2.53 4.04 -14.05
C PRO A 66 3.91 4.58 -14.44
N ARG A 67 4.79 4.84 -13.46
CA ARG A 67 6.16 5.35 -13.68
C ARG A 67 7.05 4.33 -14.38
N LEU A 68 6.71 3.03 -14.34
CA LEU A 68 7.44 1.99 -15.07
C LEU A 68 7.13 2.02 -16.58
N GLY A 69 6.00 2.61 -17.01
CA GLY A 69 5.63 2.69 -18.42
C GLY A 69 5.52 1.31 -19.07
N SER A 70 6.50 0.95 -19.91
CA SER A 70 6.61 -0.37 -20.54
C SER A 70 7.86 -1.16 -20.09
N ASP A 71 8.58 -0.66 -19.08
CA ASP A 71 9.83 -1.23 -18.57
C ASP A 71 9.57 -2.29 -17.49
N PHE A 72 8.81 -3.32 -17.84
CA PHE A 72 8.56 -4.48 -16.99
C PHE A 72 8.08 -5.68 -17.81
N ASP A 73 8.36 -6.88 -17.31
CA ASP A 73 7.81 -8.12 -17.86
C ASP A 73 6.36 -8.31 -17.36
N LYS A 74 5.40 -8.41 -18.29
CA LYS A 74 3.98 -8.46 -17.95
C LYS A 74 3.62 -9.77 -17.25
N GLU A 75 4.22 -10.86 -17.67
CA GLU A 75 3.98 -12.20 -17.15
C GLU A 75 4.50 -12.31 -15.71
N GLU A 76 5.69 -11.79 -15.43
CA GLU A 76 6.28 -11.77 -14.08
C GLU A 76 5.47 -10.88 -13.13
N VAL A 77 5.07 -9.69 -13.58
CA VAL A 77 4.26 -8.78 -12.74
C VAL A 77 2.88 -9.36 -12.47
N LEU A 78 2.22 -9.95 -13.47
CA LEU A 78 0.93 -10.63 -13.25
C LEU A 78 1.06 -11.83 -12.32
N ALA A 79 2.18 -12.56 -12.38
CA ALA A 79 2.47 -13.65 -11.44
C ALA A 79 2.62 -13.11 -10.01
N LEU A 80 3.40 -12.04 -9.82
CA LEU A 80 3.59 -11.39 -8.52
C LEU A 80 2.27 -10.90 -7.91
N ILE A 81 1.41 -10.25 -8.71
CA ILE A 81 0.08 -9.79 -8.26
C ILE A 81 -0.78 -10.96 -7.81
N LYS A 82 -0.82 -12.05 -8.58
CA LYS A 82 -1.61 -13.25 -8.22
C LYS A 82 -1.09 -13.89 -6.93
N VAL A 83 0.23 -14.03 -6.80
CA VAL A 83 0.85 -14.55 -5.57
C VAL A 83 0.52 -13.66 -4.37
N ALA A 84 0.58 -12.34 -4.54
CA ALA A 84 0.21 -11.38 -3.50
C ALA A 84 -1.25 -11.57 -3.05
N LEU A 85 -2.19 -11.67 -4.00
CA LEU A 85 -3.61 -11.92 -3.74
C LEU A 85 -3.87 -13.27 -3.03
N MET A 86 -3.05 -14.29 -3.28
CA MET A 86 -3.12 -15.56 -2.53
C MET A 86 -2.62 -15.39 -1.09
N CYS A 87 -1.54 -14.62 -0.92
CA CYS A 87 -0.96 -14.35 0.40
C CYS A 87 -1.91 -13.54 1.29
N THR A 88 -2.70 -12.63 0.71
CA THR A 88 -3.66 -11.79 1.43
C THR A 88 -5.05 -12.43 1.60
N ASN A 89 -5.17 -13.75 1.40
CA ASN A 89 -6.45 -14.42 1.61
C ASN A 89 -6.94 -14.26 3.06
N VAL A 90 -8.22 -13.94 3.24
CA VAL A 90 -8.85 -13.78 4.56
C VAL A 90 -8.71 -15.05 5.40
N THR A 91 -8.82 -16.22 4.78
CA THR A 91 -8.65 -17.52 5.44
C THR A 91 -7.16 -17.90 5.51
N PRO A 92 -6.53 -17.97 6.71
CA PRO A 92 -5.09 -18.23 6.84
C PRO A 92 -4.64 -19.56 6.24
N ALA A 93 -5.51 -20.58 6.28
CA ALA A 93 -5.23 -21.90 5.72
C ALA A 93 -5.13 -21.91 4.18
N LEU A 94 -5.76 -20.94 3.50
CA LEU A 94 -5.71 -20.83 2.04
C LEU A 94 -4.49 -20.05 1.55
N ARG A 95 -3.77 -19.35 2.44
CA ARG A 95 -2.52 -18.68 2.08
C ARG A 95 -1.46 -19.74 1.77
N PRO A 96 -0.60 -19.55 0.76
CA PRO A 96 0.48 -20.49 0.46
C PRO A 96 1.50 -20.57 1.60
N LEU A 97 2.37 -21.58 1.57
CA LEU A 97 3.58 -21.59 2.41
C LEU A 97 4.62 -20.64 1.80
N MET A 98 5.48 -20.02 2.62
CA MET A 98 6.50 -19.10 2.12
C MET A 98 7.47 -19.77 1.13
N SER A 99 7.80 -21.04 1.34
CA SER A 99 8.57 -21.82 0.36
C SER A 99 7.88 -21.97 -1.00
N SER A 100 6.55 -22.10 -1.00
CA SER A 100 5.74 -22.13 -2.22
C SER A 100 5.67 -20.76 -2.89
N VAL A 101 5.52 -19.68 -2.11
CA VAL A 101 5.62 -18.30 -2.58
C VAL A 101 6.93 -18.08 -3.34
N VAL A 102 8.06 -18.40 -2.71
CA VAL A 102 9.39 -18.28 -3.35
C VAL A 102 9.48 -19.13 -4.61
N SER A 103 9.02 -20.39 -4.57
CA SER A 103 9.05 -21.28 -5.74
C SER A 103 8.21 -20.75 -6.91
N MET A 104 7.08 -20.09 -6.64
CA MET A 104 6.25 -19.46 -7.66
C MET A 104 6.95 -18.22 -8.25
N LEU A 105 7.56 -17.38 -7.40
CA LEU A 105 8.25 -16.17 -7.83
C LEU A 105 9.55 -16.46 -8.60
N GLU A 106 10.24 -17.56 -8.30
CA GLU A 106 11.39 -18.03 -9.06
C GLU A 106 11.00 -18.76 -10.37
N GLY A 107 9.70 -18.84 -10.69
CA GLY A 107 9.21 -19.53 -11.89
C GLY A 107 9.34 -21.06 -11.85
N LYS A 108 9.65 -21.65 -10.68
CA LYS A 108 9.80 -23.11 -10.49
C LYS A 108 8.44 -23.82 -10.44
N VAL A 109 7.39 -23.12 -10.02
CA VAL A 109 6.02 -23.63 -9.89
C VAL A 109 5.05 -22.64 -10.53
N ALA A 110 4.07 -23.15 -11.28
CA ALA A 110 3.05 -22.30 -11.90
C ALA A 110 2.13 -21.68 -10.84
N VAL A 111 1.77 -20.41 -11.02
CA VAL A 111 0.81 -19.72 -10.16
C VAL A 111 -0.62 -20.21 -10.47
N PRO A 112 -1.37 -20.72 -9.48
CA PRO A 112 -2.75 -21.16 -9.67
C PRO A 112 -3.65 -20.03 -10.21
N VAL A 113 -4.64 -20.43 -11.01
CA VAL A 113 -5.69 -19.50 -11.46
C VAL A 113 -6.53 -19.08 -10.26
N LEU A 114 -6.80 -17.78 -10.14
CA LEU A 114 -7.63 -17.25 -9.09
C LEU A 114 -9.05 -17.04 -9.61
N ASP A 115 -10.01 -17.79 -9.08
CA ASP A 115 -11.42 -17.62 -9.42
C ASP A 115 -11.93 -16.25 -8.92
N SER A 116 -12.72 -15.57 -9.73
CA SER A 116 -13.34 -14.28 -9.39
C SER A 116 -14.65 -14.53 -8.63
N ALA A 117 -14.65 -14.29 -7.32
CA ALA A 117 -15.87 -14.14 -6.52
C ALA A 117 -16.11 -12.64 -6.36
N GLY A 118 -17.22 -12.13 -6.91
CA GLY A 118 -17.43 -10.70 -7.11
C GLY A 118 -17.92 -9.94 -5.89
N ALA A 119 -17.31 -8.78 -5.61
CA ALA A 119 -17.83 -7.73 -4.74
C ALA A 119 -18.40 -6.58 -5.59
N ILE A 120 -19.65 -6.16 -5.31
CA ILE A 120 -20.27 -5.06 -6.05
C ILE A 120 -19.78 -3.72 -5.48
N MET A 121 -19.02 -2.96 -6.26
CA MET A 121 -18.61 -1.58 -5.95
C MET A 121 -19.34 -0.58 -6.88
N THR A 122 -19.61 0.63 -6.38
CA THR A 122 -20.25 1.71 -7.16
C THR A 122 -19.25 2.39 -8.09
N GLU A 123 -19.71 2.87 -9.26
CA GLU A 123 -18.85 3.54 -10.25
C GLU A 123 -18.17 4.81 -9.69
N GLU A 124 -18.85 5.53 -8.80
CA GLU A 124 -18.29 6.70 -8.11
C GLU A 124 -17.08 6.33 -7.25
N LYS A 125 -17.16 5.22 -6.51
CA LYS A 125 -16.08 4.72 -5.67
C LYS A 125 -14.91 4.17 -6.49
N ILE A 126 -15.22 3.62 -7.66
CA ILE A 126 -14.23 3.10 -8.61
C ILE A 126 -13.40 4.25 -9.19
N GLU A 127 -14.06 5.33 -9.60
CA GLU A 127 -13.36 6.52 -10.10
C GLU A 127 -12.52 7.17 -9.00
N ALA A 128 -13.03 7.23 -7.77
CA ALA A 128 -12.28 7.71 -6.63
C ALA A 128 -11.03 6.87 -6.36
N MET A 129 -11.12 5.52 -6.41
CA MET A 129 -9.97 4.64 -6.30
C MET A 129 -8.98 4.82 -7.45
N ARG A 130 -9.47 4.92 -8.70
CA ARG A 130 -8.62 5.14 -9.88
C ARG A 130 -7.84 6.44 -9.73
N LYS A 131 -8.50 7.54 -9.38
CA LYS A 131 -7.84 8.83 -9.12
C LYS A 131 -6.84 8.74 -7.98
N HIS A 132 -7.17 8.01 -6.92
CA HIS A 132 -6.28 7.82 -5.78
C HIS A 132 -4.99 7.07 -6.17
N PHE A 133 -5.11 5.98 -6.94
CA PHE A 133 -3.98 5.13 -7.31
C PHE A 133 -3.33 5.48 -8.67
N SER A 134 -3.81 6.44 -9.46
CA SER A 134 -3.19 6.77 -10.76
C SER A 134 -2.05 7.79 -10.69
N GLY A 135 -1.79 8.40 -9.53
CA GLY A 135 -0.71 9.39 -9.37
C GLY A 135 -0.97 10.72 -10.10
N ASP A 136 -0.87 11.82 -9.37
CA ASP A 136 -0.92 13.19 -9.90
C ASP A 136 0.19 13.47 -10.94
N GLU A 137 -0.16 14.19 -12.01
CA GLU A 137 0.81 14.91 -12.84
C GLU A 137 1.56 15.94 -11.98
N HIS A 138 2.86 16.09 -12.21
CA HIS A 138 3.71 17.09 -11.56
C HIS A 138 3.07 18.49 -11.55
N GLN A 139 2.79 19.05 -10.37
CA GLN A 139 2.76 20.50 -10.21
C GLN A 139 4.10 21.00 -9.66
N ALA A 140 5.05 21.15 -10.57
CA ALA A 140 6.14 22.08 -10.39
C ALA A 140 5.58 23.51 -10.47
N VAL A 141 5.66 24.28 -9.38
CA VAL A 141 5.68 25.74 -9.45
C VAL A 141 6.87 26.21 -8.61
N GLY A 142 7.86 26.71 -9.33
CA GLY A 142 9.01 27.41 -8.79
C GLY A 142 8.65 28.75 -8.14
N GLU A 143 9.64 29.25 -7.44
CA GLU A 143 9.73 30.46 -6.63
C GLU A 143 9.09 31.71 -7.27
N ASN A 144 8.53 32.61 -6.43
CA ASN A 144 9.07 33.98 -6.28
C ASN A 144 8.23 34.91 -5.36
N ILE A 145 8.97 35.67 -4.54
CA ILE A 145 8.75 37.04 -4.06
C ILE A 145 7.98 37.25 -2.72
N THR A 146 8.80 37.47 -1.68
CA THR A 146 8.74 38.53 -0.67
C THR A 146 7.50 39.45 -0.66
N LYS A 147 6.77 39.44 0.47
CA LYS A 147 6.30 40.71 1.07
C LYS A 147 6.18 40.61 2.59
N SER A 148 7.04 41.38 3.23
CA SER A 148 7.06 41.77 4.64
C SER A 148 5.72 42.33 5.13
N MET A 149 5.31 41.96 6.35
CA MET A 149 4.63 42.88 7.27
C MET A 149 5.04 42.55 8.71
N SER A 150 5.90 43.40 9.27
CA SER A 150 6.11 43.53 10.72
C SER A 150 4.92 44.26 11.33
N ILE A 151 4.39 43.74 12.44
CA ILE A 151 3.74 44.55 13.49
C ILE A 151 4.13 43.94 14.84
N GLU A 152 4.83 44.73 15.66
CA GLU A 152 5.11 44.45 17.08
C GLU A 152 3.87 44.74 17.95
N GLY A 153 3.70 43.94 19.01
CA GLY A 153 2.80 44.27 20.14
C GLY A 153 2.52 43.09 21.07
N PRO A 154 2.68 43.20 22.42
CA PRO A 154 2.91 42.05 23.30
C PRO A 154 1.68 41.60 24.12
N GLY A 155 1.63 40.33 24.53
CA GLY A 155 0.67 39.86 25.53
C GLY A 155 0.52 38.34 25.66
N THR A 156 1.32 37.76 26.56
CA THR A 156 1.09 36.56 27.39
C THR A 156 0.05 35.50 26.99
N GLY A 157 0.51 34.26 26.80
CA GLY A 157 -0.33 33.06 26.82
C GLY A 157 0.51 31.79 26.58
N THR A 158 0.75 31.03 27.64
CA THR A 158 1.63 29.87 27.75
C THR A 158 1.18 28.67 26.89
N ALA A 159 2.13 28.00 26.21
CA ALA A 159 2.08 26.56 25.95
C ALA A 159 3.50 26.02 25.69
N SER A 160 3.97 25.13 26.57
CA SER A 160 5.30 24.52 26.54
C SER A 160 5.53 23.67 25.30
N SER A 161 6.63 23.95 24.58
CA SER A 161 7.27 23.02 23.66
C SER A 161 8.13 22.03 24.46
N VAL A 162 7.79 20.75 24.39
CA VAL A 162 8.66 19.70 24.94
C VAL A 162 9.70 19.36 23.86
N LEU A 163 10.94 19.73 24.13
CA LEU A 163 12.14 19.40 23.35
C LEU A 163 12.34 17.88 23.35
N LEU A 164 12.48 17.28 22.16
CA LEU A 164 13.00 15.92 22.02
C LEU A 164 14.50 15.96 22.34
N ASP A 165 14.85 15.37 23.47
CA ASP A 165 16.24 15.23 23.90
C ASP A 165 16.95 14.17 23.04
N THR A 166 18.11 14.55 22.47
CA THR A 166 18.83 13.79 21.44
C THR A 166 19.84 12.79 22.05
N ASP A 167 19.78 12.59 23.37
CA ASP A 167 20.81 11.87 24.14
C ASP A 167 20.56 10.36 24.31
N TYR A 168 19.55 9.79 23.65
CA TYR A 168 19.24 8.35 23.80
C TYR A 168 20.32 7.42 23.21
N TRP A 169 21.14 7.89 22.26
CA TRP A 169 22.05 7.01 21.50
C TRP A 169 23.44 6.79 22.11
N HIS A 170 23.80 7.49 23.19
CA HIS A 170 25.20 7.50 23.67
C HIS A 170 25.53 6.58 24.86
N LYS A 171 24.67 5.63 25.23
CA LYS A 171 24.90 4.80 26.44
C LYS A 171 24.83 3.29 26.27
N ARG A 172 25.40 2.78 25.17
CA ARG A 172 25.81 1.38 25.10
C ARG A 172 27.26 1.27 24.65
N GLU A 173 28.16 1.40 25.62
CA GLU A 173 29.53 0.87 25.63
C GLU A 173 29.99 0.73 27.08
#